data_AF-A0A352KIM0-F1
#
_entry.id   AF-A0A352KIM0-F1
#
_cell.length_a   1.000
_cell.length_b   1.000
_cell.length_c   1.000
_cell.angle_alpha   90.00
_cell.angle_beta   90.00
_cell.angle_gamma   90.00
#
_symmetry.space_group_name_H-M   'P 1'
#
loop_
_entity.id
_entity.type
_entity.pdbx_description
1 polymer ?
#
loop_
_entity_poly.entity_id
_entity_poly.type
_entity_poly.pdbx_seq_one_letter_code
_entity_poly.pdbx_strand_id
1 'polypeptide(L)' 'VTLPVDEEGTLHMGALQSYLSQGGQFVSVMLANNEIGVLQDVAAISRMVVAAGGVLHTDAVQALGK' A
#
# COMPACT_ATOMS: atom_id res chain seq x y z
N VAL A 1 1.76 -12.40 1.58
CA VAL A 1 3.16 -11.94 1.60
C VAL A 1 3.17 -10.53 2.16
N THR A 2 4.18 -10.18 2.95
CA THR A 2 4.42 -8.81 3.42
C THR A 2 5.43 -8.15 2.47
N LEU A 3 5.09 -6.97 1.96
CA LEU A 3 5.98 -6.21 1.10
C LEU A 3 6.83 -5.25 1.95
N PRO A 4 8.09 -5.01 1.57
CA PRO A 4 8.96 -4.10 2.32
C PRO A 4 8.53 -2.64 2.14
N VAL A 5 8.98 -1.81 3.08
CA VAL A 5 8.97 -0.35 2.98
C VAL A 5 10.41 0.16 2.76
N ASP A 6 10.55 1.38 2.27
CA ASP A 6 11.84 2.08 2.21
C ASP A 6 12.25 2.68 3.56
N GLU A 7 13.38 3.40 3.58
CA GLU A 7 13.95 4.01 4.79
C GLU A 7 13.03 5.09 5.38
N GLU A 8 12.18 5.68 4.55
CA GLU A 8 11.15 6.65 4.92
C GLU A 8 9.84 5.98 5.37
N GLY A 9 9.76 4.66 5.37
CA GLY A 9 8.56 3.91 5.79
C GLY A 9 7.43 3.88 4.74
N THR A 10 7.73 4.22 3.49
CA THR A 10 6.79 4.18 2.37
C THR A 10 6.84 2.82 1.68
N LEU A 11 5.70 2.31 1.20
CA LEU A 11 5.62 1.03 0.50
C LEU A 11 6.56 1.00 -0.71
N HIS A 12 7.39 -0.05 -0.80
CA HIS A 12 8.28 -0.21 -1.95
C HIS A 12 7.49 -0.59 -3.22
N MET A 13 7.23 0.40 -4.08
CA MET A 13 6.35 0.25 -5.24
C MET A 13 6.79 -0.81 -6.26
N GLY A 14 8.10 -1.05 -6.40
CA GLY A 14 8.61 -2.13 -7.25
C GLY A 14 8.29 -3.53 -6.71
N ALA A 15 8.19 -3.67 -5.38
CA ALA A 15 7.80 -4.93 -4.76
C ALA A 15 6.29 -5.17 -4.93
N LEU A 16 5.49 -4.10 -4.83
CA LEU A 16 4.06 -4.14 -5.16
C LEU A 16 3.83 -4.53 -6.63
N GLN A 17 4.54 -3.90 -7.56
CA GLN A 17 4.42 -4.24 -8.98
C GLN A 17 4.76 -5.72 -9.23
N SER A 18 5.85 -6.21 -8.64
CA SER A 18 6.27 -7.61 -8.79
C SER A 18 5.23 -8.58 -8.23
N TYR A 19 4.65 -8.27 -7.07
CA TYR A 19 3.58 -9.07 -6.45
C TYR A 19 2.34 -9.13 -7.35
N LEU A 20 1.91 -7.99 -7.90
CA LEU A 20 0.76 -7.92 -8.80
C LEU A 20 1.02 -8.68 -10.11
N SER A 21 2.22 -8.55 -10.70
CA SER A 21 2.59 -9.28 -11.92
C SER A 21 2.64 -10.80 -11.73
N GLN A 22 2.81 -11.28 -10.50
CA GLN A 22 2.76 -12.71 -10.16
C GLN A 22 1.32 -13.19 -9.84
N GLY A 23 0.30 -12.38 -10.12
CA GLY A 23 -1.10 -12.73 -9.92
C GLY A 23 -1.65 -12.39 -8.54
N GLY A 24 -0.98 -11.51 -7.79
CA GLY A 24 -1.51 -10.95 -6.55
C GLY A 24 -2.78 -10.12 -6.81
N GLN A 25 -3.87 -10.42 -6.08
CA GLN A 25 -5.19 -9.81 -6.34
C GLN A 25 -5.73 -8.97 -5.18
N PHE A 26 -5.15 -9.09 -3.99
CA PHE A 26 -5.60 -8.35 -2.81
C PHE A 26 -4.43 -7.66 -2.14
N VAL A 27 -4.57 -6.37 -1.90
CA VAL A 27 -3.59 -5.55 -1.21
C VAL A 27 -4.25 -4.87 -0.03
N SER A 28 -3.63 -4.96 1.13
CA SER A 28 -4.04 -4.23 2.33
C SER A 28 -2.87 -3.38 2.79
N VAL A 29 -3.07 -2.07 2.90
CA VAL A 29 -2.05 -1.11 3.32
C VAL A 29 -2.64 -0.13 4.32
N MET A 30 -1.88 0.30 5.31
CA MET A 30 -2.33 1.38 6.20
C MET A 30 -2.18 2.71 5.47
N LEU A 31 -3.19 3.58 5.54
CA LEU A 31 -3.10 4.95 4.99
C LEU A 31 -2.05 5.76 5.75
N ALA A 32 -2.05 5.65 7.08
CA ALA A 32 -1.06 6.26 7.97
C ALA A 32 -0.46 5.17 8.86
N ASN A 33 0.86 5.05 8.90
CA ASN A 33 1.55 4.14 9.82
C ASN A 33 1.33 4.58 11.28
N ASN A 34 1.02 3.64 12.17
CA ASN A 34 0.66 3.90 13.57
C ASN A 34 1.87 4.13 14.51
N GLU A 35 3.10 3.89 14.05
CA GLU A 35 4.33 4.06 14.84
C GLU A 35 5.06 5.35 14.45
N ILE A 36 5.28 5.54 13.15
CA ILE A 36 6.06 6.67 12.61
C ILE A 36 5.20 7.72 11.91
N GLY A 37 3.90 7.45 11.70
CA GLY A 37 2.95 8.44 11.19
C GLY A 37 3.02 8.72 9.69
N VAL A 38 3.85 7.98 8.95
CA VAL A 38 4.05 8.11 7.50
C VAL A 38 2.76 7.84 6.74
N LEU A 39 2.42 8.73 5.80
CA LEU A 39 1.27 8.58 4.91
C LEU A 39 1.69 7.87 3.62
N GLN A 40 0.95 6.81 3.27
CA GLN A 40 1.13 6.11 2.00
C GLN A 40 0.38 6.84 0.87
N ASP A 41 0.92 6.84 -0.35
CA ASP A 41 0.18 7.28 -1.53
C ASP A 41 -0.83 6.20 -1.97
N VAL A 42 -1.92 6.09 -1.19
CA VAL A 42 -3.00 5.13 -1.44
C VAL A 42 -3.64 5.35 -2.82
N ALA A 43 -3.62 6.56 -3.36
CA ALA A 43 -4.13 6.84 -4.70
C ALA A 43 -3.26 6.20 -5.79
N ALA A 44 -1.92 6.30 -5.69
CA ALA A 44 -1.00 5.62 -6.59
C ALA A 44 -1.07 4.10 -6.45
N ILE A 45 -1.11 3.60 -5.21
CA ILE A 45 -1.26 2.16 -4.93
C ILE A 45 -2.56 1.63 -5.54
N SER A 46 -3.68 2.32 -5.34
CA SER A 46 -4.99 1.95 -5.89
C SER A 46 -4.96 1.84 -7.42
N ARG A 47 -4.36 2.83 -8.11
CA ARG A 47 -4.22 2.78 -9.57
C ARG A 47 -3.46 1.55 -10.04
N MET A 48 -2.37 1.16 -9.37
CA MET A 48 -1.62 -0.03 -9.73
C MET A 48 -2.40 -1.32 -9.49
N VAL A 49 -3.06 -1.43 -8.33
CA VAL A 49 -3.82 -2.62 -7.94
C VAL A 49 -5.01 -2.83 -8.89
N VAL A 50 -5.77 -1.77 -9.18
CA VAL A 50 -6.91 -1.83 -10.11
C VAL A 50 -6.45 -2.14 -11.53
N ALA A 51 -5.34 -1.56 -11.99
CA ALA A 51 -4.79 -1.88 -13.32
C ALA A 51 -4.38 -3.35 -13.45
N ALA A 52 -4.00 -4.00 -12.35
CA ALA A 52 -3.71 -5.43 -12.30
C ALA A 52 -4.97 -6.31 -12.09
N GLY A 53 -6.17 -5.72 -12.02
CA GLY A 53 -7.43 -6.42 -11.77
C GLY A 53 -7.66 -6.83 -10.31
N GLY A 54 -6.90 -6.26 -9.38
CA GLY A 54 -7.00 -6.54 -7.95
C GLY A 54 -7.91 -5.58 -7.18
N VAL A 55 -7.99 -5.80 -5.87
CA VAL A 55 -8.73 -5.00 -4.90
C VAL A 55 -7.79 -4.45 -3.84
N LEU A 56 -7.99 -3.18 -3.48
CA LEU A 56 -7.27 -2.51 -2.41
C LEU A 56 -8.17 -2.33 -1.18
N HIS A 57 -7.68 -2.76 -0.02
CA HIS A 57 -8.17 -2.39 1.29
C HIS A 57 -7.20 -1.38 1.93
N THR A 58 -7.73 -0.38 2.64
CA THR A 58 -6.90 0.55 3.42
C THR A 58 -7.39 0.64 4.86
N ASP A 59 -6.46 0.51 5.81
CA ASP A 59 -6.72 0.88 7.20
C ASP A 59 -6.45 2.39 7.35
N ALA A 60 -7.50 3.15 7.63
CA ALA A 60 -7.45 4.61 7.77
C ALA A 60 -7.60 5.09 9.23
N VAL A 61 -7.51 4.19 10.22
CA VAL A 61 -7.76 4.52 11.64
C VAL A 61 -6.88 5.66 12.12
N GLN A 62 -5.59 5.66 11.76
CA GLN A 62 -4.61 6.67 12.18
C GLN A 62 -4.60 7.94 11.31
N ALA A 63 -5.31 7.95 10.19
CA ALA A 63 -5.44 9.13 9.35
C ALA A 63 -6.56 10.06 9.84
N LEU A 64 -7.54 9.52 10.59
CA LEU A 64 -8.65 10.30 11.13
C LEU A 64 -8.14 11.20 12.27
N GLY A 65 -8.04 12.50 12.02
CA GLY A 65 -7.58 13.50 13.00
C GLY A 65 -6.15 14.00 12.82
N LYS A 66 -5.47 13.60 11.73
CA LYS A 66 -4.34 14.35 11.17
C LYS A 66 -4.80 15.34 10.11
#